data_AF-A0A7L4RB43-F1
#
_entry.id   AF-A0A7L4RB43-F1
#
_cell.length_a   1.000
_cell.length_b   1.000
_cell.length_c   1.000
_cell.angle_alpha   90.00
_cell.angle_beta   90.00
_cell.angle_gamma   90.00
#
_symmetry.space_group_name_H-M   'P 1'
#
loop_
_entity.id
_entity.type
_entity.pdbx_description
1 polymer ?
#
loop_
_entity_poly.entity_id
_entity_poly.type
_entity_poly.pdbx_seq_one_letter_code
_entity_poly.pdbx_strand_id
1 'polypeptide(L)'
;MVVVQLTLLVVFLIILAFASNRLVRYLVELSGFYGWPTFLVSFIVLGLGTSLPDLFIGVMSSARGEFSLVLGTVIGANILVLCLVLGILTLVKGRLWIREKTVIENFGWIFFVLMIPFFLLFDGRLTFFEGLILIVVYVMYLYNVKEHQSYFRRSEGQLSLLQTMEPIPKHSRRKILARRIAYILVALAVVVVASYFVVENALVLSANLGVPPILV
;
A
#
# COMPACT_ATOMS: atom_id res chain seq x y z
N MET A 1 15.72 11.40 25.43
CA MET A 1 15.08 10.08 25.39
C MET A 1 14.00 10.11 24.32
N VAL A 2 12.79 9.73 24.71
CA VAL A 2 11.54 9.61 23.93
C VAL A 2 11.34 10.65 22.81
N VAL A 3 11.55 11.94 23.09
CA VAL A 3 11.32 13.03 22.11
C VAL A 3 12.18 12.86 20.85
N VAL A 4 13.41 12.36 21.00
CA VAL A 4 14.31 12.14 19.87
C VAL A 4 13.78 10.99 19.00
N GLN A 5 13.37 9.87 19.60
CA GLN A 5 12.82 8.75 18.84
C GLN A 5 11.51 9.13 18.15
N LEU A 6 10.63 9.87 18.82
CA LEU A 6 9.39 10.34 18.21
C LEU A 6 9.65 11.28 17.03
N THR A 7 10.66 12.16 17.15
CA THR A 7 11.07 13.04 16.05
C THR A 7 11.62 12.23 14.87
N LEU A 8 12.52 11.28 15.14
CA LEU A 8 13.08 10.41 14.10
C LEU A 8 12.00 9.55 13.43
N LEU A 9 11.08 8.99 14.21
CA LEU A 9 9.94 8.22 13.72
C LEU A 9 9.12 9.05 12.71
N VAL A 10 8.72 10.27 13.09
CA VAL A 10 7.95 11.16 12.21
C VAL A 10 8.74 11.51 10.95
N VAL A 11 10.03 11.84 11.07
CA VAL A 11 10.89 12.16 9.92
C VAL A 11 10.99 10.97 8.95
N PHE A 12 11.26 9.76 9.45
CA PHE A 12 11.38 8.58 8.61
C PHE A 12 10.05 8.13 8.02
N LEU A 13 8.92 8.31 8.73
CA LEU A 13 7.59 8.09 8.17
C LEU A 13 7.30 9.04 6.99
N ILE A 14 7.67 10.31 7.11
CA ILE A 14 7.53 11.29 6.02
C ILE A 14 8.41 10.89 4.83
N ILE A 15 9.67 10.52 5.07
CA ILE A 15 10.60 10.06 4.03
C ILE A 15 10.03 8.82 3.34
N LEU A 16 9.56 7.83 4.11
CA LEU A 16 8.99 6.60 3.61
C LEU A 16 7.75 6.83 2.75
N ALA A 17 6.82 7.68 3.21
CA ALA A 17 5.62 8.05 2.47
C ALA A 17 5.97 8.75 1.15
N PHE A 18 6.92 9.70 1.19
CA PHE A 18 7.36 10.41 -0.01
C PHE A 18 8.08 9.49 -1.01
N ALA A 19 8.98 8.63 -0.52
CA ALA A 19 9.74 7.70 -1.34
C ALA A 19 8.83 6.64 -1.98
N SER A 20 7.85 6.11 -1.24
CA SER A 20 6.85 5.17 -1.75
C SER A 20 5.98 5.82 -2.84
N ASN A 21 5.52 7.05 -2.63
CA ASN A 21 4.78 7.79 -3.66
C ASN A 21 5.63 8.05 -4.92
N ARG A 22 6.92 8.36 -4.76
CA ARG A 22 7.84 8.51 -5.90
C ARG A 22 8.04 7.20 -6.65
N LEU A 23 8.21 6.08 -5.93
CA LEU A 23 8.32 4.75 -6.52
C LEU A 23 7.11 4.43 -7.41
N VAL A 24 5.91 4.67 -6.92
CA VAL A 24 4.65 4.48 -7.67
C VAL A 24 4.65 5.32 -8.95
N ARG A 25 5.01 6.61 -8.85
CA ARG A 25 5.07 7.49 -10.03
C ARG A 25 6.05 6.96 -11.08
N TYR A 26 7.22 6.48 -10.68
CA TYR A 26 8.17 5.91 -11.62
C TYR A 26 7.68 4.60 -12.25
N LEU A 27 6.94 3.76 -11.50
CA LEU A 27 6.30 2.55 -12.04
C LEU A 27 5.20 2.89 -13.06
N VAL A 28 4.41 3.94 -12.80
CA VAL A 28 3.39 4.43 -13.73
C VAL A 28 4.04 4.98 -15.00
N GLU A 29 5.08 5.79 -14.88
CA GLU A 29 5.85 6.27 -16.04
C GLU A 29 6.41 5.09 -16.85
N LEU A 30 6.97 4.09 -16.17
CA LEU A 30 7.51 2.87 -16.80
C LEU A 30 6.41 2.12 -17.57
N SER A 31 5.22 2.01 -16.99
CA SER A 31 4.07 1.35 -17.61
C SER A 31 3.66 1.99 -18.94
N GLY A 32 3.81 3.32 -19.07
CA GLY A 32 3.59 4.04 -20.32
C GLY A 32 4.59 3.67 -21.43
N PHE A 33 5.85 3.37 -21.09
CA PHE A 33 6.84 2.92 -22.09
C PHE A 33 6.56 1.54 -22.66
N TYR A 34 5.91 0.67 -21.87
CA TYR A 34 5.61 -0.72 -22.20
C TYR A 34 4.15 -0.94 -22.64
N GLY A 35 3.32 0.10 -22.65
CA GLY A 35 1.92 0.01 -23.08
C GLY A 35 1.08 -0.90 -22.17
N TRP A 36 1.32 -0.87 -20.86
CA TRP A 36 0.58 -1.70 -19.92
C TRP A 36 -0.91 -1.34 -19.93
N PRO A 37 -1.80 -2.34 -19.73
CA PRO A 37 -3.23 -2.08 -19.69
C PRO A 37 -3.58 -1.14 -18.53
N THR A 38 -4.50 -0.19 -18.75
CA THR A 38 -4.90 0.84 -17.77
C THR A 38 -5.27 0.24 -16.42
N PHE A 39 -5.95 -0.91 -16.41
CA PHE A 39 -6.28 -1.66 -15.19
C PHE A 39 -5.05 -1.96 -14.31
N LEU A 40 -3.94 -2.39 -14.92
CA LEU A 40 -2.70 -2.71 -14.19
C LEU A 40 -2.08 -1.44 -13.61
N VAL A 41 -2.12 -0.32 -14.35
CA VAL A 41 -1.62 0.97 -13.88
C VAL A 41 -2.48 1.50 -12.73
N SER A 42 -3.81 1.42 -12.84
CA SER A 42 -4.71 1.81 -11.78
C SER A 42 -4.56 0.94 -10.53
N PHE A 43 -4.30 -0.35 -10.68
CA PHE A 43 -3.97 -1.25 -9.58
C PHE A 43 -2.68 -0.81 -8.84
N ILE A 44 -1.63 -0.45 -9.58
CA ILE A 44 -0.37 0.04 -9.00
C ILE A 44 -0.60 1.35 -8.24
N VAL A 45 -1.38 2.27 -8.82
CA VAL A 45 -1.63 3.59 -8.20
C VAL A 45 -2.54 3.50 -6.99
N LEU A 46 -3.66 2.79 -7.10
CA LEU A 46 -4.71 2.76 -6.08
C LEU A 46 -4.44 1.72 -4.98
N GLY A 47 -3.90 0.56 -5.35
CA GLY A 47 -3.67 -0.55 -4.42
C GLY A 47 -2.25 -0.53 -3.86
N LEU A 48 -1.23 -0.66 -4.73
CA LEU A 48 0.15 -0.68 -4.25
C LEU A 48 0.58 0.67 -3.69
N GLY A 49 0.14 1.78 -4.28
CA GLY A 49 0.67 3.08 -3.89
C GLY A 49 0.39 3.53 -2.46
N THR A 50 -0.73 3.10 -1.90
CA THR A 50 -1.12 3.41 -0.52
C THR A 50 -0.55 2.41 0.47
N SER A 51 -0.45 1.13 0.09
CA SER A 51 0.00 0.05 0.98
C SER A 51 1.48 -0.29 0.89
N LEU A 52 2.23 0.32 -0.03
CA LEU A 52 3.69 0.14 -0.15
C LEU A 52 4.42 0.47 1.16
N PRO A 53 4.21 1.64 1.81
CA PRO A 53 4.85 1.94 3.10
C PRO A 53 4.62 0.84 4.13
N ASP A 54 3.36 0.42 4.30
CA ASP A 54 2.95 -0.59 5.28
C ASP A 54 3.55 -1.96 4.97
N LEU A 55 3.64 -2.32 3.68
CA LEU A 55 4.30 -3.54 3.23
C LEU A 55 5.77 -3.55 3.66
N PHE A 56 6.50 -2.46 3.44
CA PHE A 56 7.92 -2.39 3.80
C PHE A 56 8.13 -2.32 5.32
N ILE A 57 7.27 -1.64 6.06
CA ILE A 57 7.27 -1.68 7.53
C ILE A 57 7.01 -3.11 8.02
N GLY A 58 6.03 -3.80 7.45
CA GLY A 58 5.70 -5.19 7.78
C GLY A 58 6.86 -6.14 7.48
N VAL A 59 7.48 -6.03 6.31
CA VAL A 59 8.66 -6.83 5.94
C VAL A 59 9.82 -6.57 6.91
N MET A 60 10.11 -5.30 7.24
CA MET A 60 11.19 -4.99 8.18
C MET A 60 10.88 -5.41 9.62
N SER A 61 9.65 -5.25 10.07
CA SER A 61 9.21 -5.69 11.41
C SER A 61 9.30 -7.22 11.52
N SER A 62 8.87 -7.95 10.48
CA SER A 62 9.02 -9.40 10.42
C SER A 62 10.49 -9.83 10.38
N ALA A 63 11.35 -9.11 9.65
CA ALA A 63 12.79 -9.39 9.63
C ALA A 63 13.47 -9.13 10.99
N ARG A 64 12.87 -8.27 11.82
CA ARG A 64 13.28 -8.04 13.22
C ARG A 64 12.69 -9.04 14.21
N GLY A 65 11.80 -9.95 13.78
CA GLY A 65 11.11 -10.88 14.66
C GLY A 65 9.94 -10.26 15.44
N GLU A 66 9.52 -9.04 15.10
CA GLU A 66 8.52 -8.27 15.84
C GLU A 66 7.14 -8.40 15.20
N PHE A 67 6.54 -9.58 15.33
CA PHE A 67 5.24 -9.90 14.73
C PHE A 67 4.11 -9.01 15.26
N SER A 68 4.18 -8.60 16.53
CA SER A 68 3.21 -7.68 17.15
C SER A 68 3.15 -6.34 16.42
N LEU A 69 4.29 -5.80 15.99
CA LEU A 69 4.38 -4.54 15.24
C LEU A 69 3.84 -4.70 13.81
N VAL A 70 4.07 -5.86 13.18
CA VAL A 70 3.46 -6.19 11.86
C VAL A 70 1.94 -6.13 11.95
N LEU A 71 1.37 -6.82 12.95
CA LEU A 71 -0.09 -6.83 13.17
C LEU A 71 -0.63 -5.44 13.48
N GLY A 72 0.05 -4.69 14.35
CA GLY A 72 -0.32 -3.31 14.69
C GLY A 72 -0.38 -2.41 13.48
N THR A 73 0.62 -2.50 12.60
CA THR A 73 0.67 -1.74 11.35
C THR A 73 -0.49 -2.11 10.42
N VAL A 74 -0.69 -3.40 10.15
CA VAL A 74 -1.72 -3.88 9.19
C VAL A 74 -3.13 -3.60 9.70
N ILE A 75 -3.40 -3.91 10.97
CA ILE A 75 -4.73 -3.71 11.57
C ILE A 75 -5.00 -2.22 11.75
N GLY A 76 -4.03 -1.46 12.27
CA GLY A 76 -4.13 -0.03 12.51
C GLY A 76 -4.41 0.76 11.23
N ALA A 77 -3.70 0.47 10.13
CA ALA A 77 -3.92 1.13 8.85
C ALA A 77 -5.36 0.92 8.33
N ASN A 78 -5.88 -0.30 8.44
CA ASN A 78 -7.26 -0.61 8.02
C ASN A 78 -8.31 0.06 8.92
N ILE A 79 -8.12 0.04 10.24
CA ILE A 79 -9.02 0.72 11.19
C ILE A 79 -9.03 2.23 10.95
N LEU A 80 -7.87 2.85 10.72
CA LEU A 80 -7.76 4.29 10.41
C LEU A 80 -8.56 4.64 9.15
N VAL A 81 -8.43 3.86 8.08
CA VAL A 81 -9.17 4.13 6.84
C VAL A 81 -10.66 3.90 7.03
N LEU A 82 -11.05 2.75 7.58
CA LEU A 82 -12.47 2.36 7.68
C LEU A 82 -13.25 3.16 8.71
N CYS A 83 -12.64 3.50 9.84
CA CYS A 83 -13.33 4.20 10.92
C CYS A 83 -13.08 5.72 10.85
N LEU A 84 -11.82 6.14 10.86
CA LEU A 84 -11.48 7.56 10.99
C LEU A 84 -11.70 8.30 9.67
N VAL A 85 -11.11 7.83 8.57
CA VAL A 85 -11.20 8.52 7.28
C VAL A 85 -12.63 8.52 6.74
N LEU A 86 -13.28 7.35 6.67
CA LEU A 86 -14.69 7.29 6.22
C LEU A 86 -15.64 8.05 7.17
N GLY A 87 -15.39 8.02 8.49
CA GLY A 87 -16.16 8.77 9.46
C GLY A 87 -16.08 10.28 9.23
N ILE A 88 -14.86 10.82 9.11
CA ILE A 88 -14.64 12.24 8.82
C ILE A 88 -15.26 12.62 7.47
N LEU A 89 -15.07 11.81 6.42
CA LEU A 89 -15.67 12.07 5.11
C LEU A 89 -17.20 12.14 5.18
N THR A 90 -17.83 11.26 5.97
CA THR A 90 -19.28 11.24 6.16
C THR A 90 -19.75 12.46 6.93
N LEU A 91 -19.04 12.88 7.99
CA LEU A 91 -19.36 14.09 8.74
C LEU A 91 -19.26 15.35 7.88
N VAL A 92 -18.22 15.46 7.04
CA VAL A 92 -18.00 16.62 6.18
C VAL A 92 -19.01 16.67 5.02
N LYS A 93 -19.35 15.52 4.43
CA LYS A 93 -20.29 15.46 3.28
C LYS A 93 -21.75 15.31 3.69
N GLY A 94 -22.04 15.00 4.95
CA GLY A 94 -23.37 14.67 5.47
C GLY A 94 -23.89 13.30 5.04
N ARG A 95 -23.68 12.88 3.78
CA ARG A 95 -24.09 11.57 3.28
C ARG A 95 -23.20 11.09 2.12
N LEU A 96 -22.69 9.86 2.23
CA LEU A 96 -21.98 9.16 1.15
C LEU A 96 -22.95 8.21 0.43
N TRP A 97 -23.07 8.32 -0.90
CA TRP A 97 -23.93 7.44 -1.70
C TRP A 97 -23.04 6.42 -2.43
N ILE A 98 -23.23 5.14 -2.11
CA ILE A 98 -22.61 4.05 -2.86
C ILE A 98 -23.45 3.87 -4.14
N ARG A 99 -22.97 4.43 -5.25
CA ARG A 99 -23.72 4.48 -6.51
C ARG A 99 -23.61 3.18 -7.32
N GLU A 100 -22.63 2.35 -6.99
CA GLU A 100 -22.31 1.11 -7.71
C GLU A 100 -22.98 -0.07 -7.03
N LYS A 101 -24.04 -0.59 -7.67
CA LYS A 101 -24.75 -1.80 -7.22
C LYS A 101 -23.81 -2.99 -7.06
N THR A 102 -22.77 -3.07 -7.88
CA THR A 102 -21.78 -4.14 -7.83
C THR A 102 -21.00 -4.20 -6.51
N VAL A 103 -20.85 -3.09 -5.76
CA VAL A 103 -20.17 -3.12 -4.45
C VAL A 103 -21.09 -3.80 -3.44
N ILE A 104 -22.38 -3.48 -3.53
CA ILE A 104 -23.41 -3.97 -2.62
C ILE A 104 -23.67 -5.46 -2.90
N GLU A 105 -23.72 -5.86 -4.16
CA GLU A 105 -23.91 -7.26 -4.58
C GLU A 105 -22.71 -8.14 -4.22
N ASN A 106 -21.48 -7.62 -4.35
CA ASN A 106 -20.26 -8.35 -3.97
C ASN A 106 -19.85 -8.16 -2.50
N PHE A 107 -20.64 -7.43 -1.70
CA PHE A 107 -20.28 -7.08 -0.33
C PHE A 107 -20.02 -8.33 0.52
N GLY A 108 -20.86 -9.36 0.40
CA GLY A 108 -20.69 -10.62 1.11
C GLY A 108 -19.38 -11.34 0.76
N TRP A 109 -19.00 -11.33 -0.53
CA TRP A 109 -17.74 -11.91 -0.98
C TRP A 109 -16.52 -11.13 -0.48
N ILE A 110 -16.56 -9.80 -0.59
CA ILE A 110 -15.50 -8.91 -0.07
C ILE A 110 -15.33 -9.13 1.43
N PHE A 111 -16.43 -9.17 2.18
CA PHE A 111 -16.42 -9.41 3.62
C PHE A 111 -15.80 -10.78 3.95
N PHE A 112 -16.18 -11.83 3.23
CA PHE A 112 -15.60 -13.16 3.41
C PHE A 112 -14.08 -13.17 3.20
N VAL A 113 -13.60 -12.56 2.11
CA VAL A 113 -12.16 -12.45 1.81
C VAL A 113 -11.41 -11.69 2.91
N LEU A 114 -12.00 -10.61 3.45
CA LEU A 114 -11.42 -9.83 4.54
C LEU A 114 -11.32 -10.60 5.86
N MET A 115 -12.15 -11.63 6.08
CA MET A 115 -12.13 -12.44 7.29
C MET A 115 -11.08 -13.56 7.26
N ILE A 116 -10.63 -13.99 6.07
CA ILE A 116 -9.65 -15.09 5.92
C ILE A 116 -8.37 -14.86 6.75
N PRO A 117 -7.71 -13.68 6.71
CA PRO A 117 -6.52 -13.44 7.53
C PRO A 117 -6.77 -13.61 9.03
N PHE A 118 -7.94 -13.22 9.53
CA PHE A 118 -8.28 -13.34 10.95
C PHE A 118 -8.50 -14.80 11.37
N PHE A 119 -9.08 -15.63 10.50
CA PHE A 119 -9.21 -17.06 10.74
C PHE A 119 -7.85 -17.76 10.76
N LEU A 120 -6.95 -17.42 9.83
CA LEU A 120 -5.60 -17.99 9.80
C LEU A 120 -4.76 -17.55 11.00
N LEU A 121 -4.99 -16.33 11.51
CA LEU A 121 -4.29 -15.79 12.67
C LEU A 121 -4.86 -16.28 14.02
N PHE A 122 -5.90 -17.14 14.03
CA PHE A 122 -6.62 -17.50 15.25
C PHE A 122 -5.74 -18.27 16.27
N ASP A 123 -4.74 -19.00 15.79
CA ASP A 123 -3.75 -19.70 16.62
C ASP A 123 -2.59 -18.78 17.09
N GLY A 124 -2.65 -17.49 16.72
CA GLY A 124 -1.64 -16.48 17.03
C GLY A 124 -0.38 -16.57 16.19
N ARG A 125 -0.36 -17.37 15.13
CA ARG A 125 0.79 -17.55 14.24
C ARG A 125 0.35 -17.39 12.79
N LEU A 126 1.32 -17.10 11.92
CA LEU A 126 1.10 -17.12 10.48
C LEU A 126 2.27 -17.84 9.83
N THR A 127 1.99 -18.96 9.21
CA THR A 127 2.99 -19.80 8.55
C THR A 127 3.21 -19.36 7.11
N PHE A 128 4.31 -19.84 6.52
CA PHE A 128 4.61 -19.59 5.10
C PHE A 128 3.48 -20.07 4.17
N PHE A 129 2.87 -21.23 4.46
CA PHE A 129 1.78 -21.78 3.66
C PHE A 129 0.52 -20.92 3.77
N GLU A 130 0.21 -20.40 4.94
CA GLU A 130 -0.92 -19.48 5.15
C GLU A 130 -0.69 -18.15 4.43
N GLY A 131 0.53 -17.63 4.45
CA GLY A 131 0.92 -16.48 3.63
C GLY A 131 0.74 -16.72 2.13
N LEU A 132 1.09 -17.92 1.63
CA LEU A 132 0.88 -18.29 0.24
C LEU A 132 -0.62 -18.36 -0.10
N ILE A 133 -1.45 -18.93 0.79
CA ILE A 133 -2.91 -18.95 0.65
C ILE A 133 -3.45 -17.53 0.54
N LEU A 134 -3.01 -16.59 1.40
CA LEU A 134 -3.43 -15.19 1.35
C LEU A 134 -3.07 -14.51 0.02
N ILE A 135 -1.89 -14.80 -0.54
CA ILE A 135 -1.49 -14.28 -1.86
C ILE A 135 -2.40 -14.85 -2.96
N VAL A 136 -2.69 -16.15 -2.94
CA VAL A 136 -3.56 -16.79 -3.92
C VAL A 136 -4.98 -16.21 -3.85
N VAL A 137 -5.53 -16.04 -2.65
CA VAL A 137 -6.83 -15.41 -2.42
C VAL A 137 -6.84 -13.97 -2.94
N TYR A 138 -5.79 -13.19 -2.67
CA TYR A 138 -5.67 -11.83 -3.19
C TYR A 138 -5.64 -11.79 -4.72
N VAL A 139 -4.88 -12.68 -5.36
CA VAL A 139 -4.83 -12.78 -6.82
C VAL A 139 -6.19 -13.17 -7.39
N MET A 140 -6.88 -14.15 -6.79
CA MET A 140 -8.25 -14.53 -7.18
C MET A 140 -9.24 -13.37 -7.06
N TYR A 141 -9.16 -12.61 -5.96
CA TYR A 141 -9.97 -11.41 -5.76
C TYR A 141 -9.72 -10.38 -6.88
N LEU A 142 -8.47 -10.13 -7.25
CA LEU A 142 -8.15 -9.21 -8.36
C LEU A 142 -8.71 -9.69 -9.71
N TYR A 143 -8.68 -11.00 -9.98
CA TYR A 143 -9.29 -11.55 -11.18
C TYR A 143 -10.81 -11.35 -11.21
N ASN A 144 -11.50 -11.59 -10.08
CA ASN A 144 -12.94 -11.41 -9.98
C ASN A 144 -13.37 -9.93 -10.14
N VAL A 145 -12.60 -9.00 -9.56
CA VAL A 145 -12.83 -7.56 -9.70
C VAL A 145 -12.61 -7.10 -11.15
N LYS A 146 -11.61 -7.65 -11.84
CA LYS A 146 -11.32 -7.32 -13.25
C LYS A 146 -12.51 -7.64 -14.18
N GLU A 147 -13.25 -8.71 -13.90
CA GLU A 147 -14.38 -9.16 -14.72
C GLU A 147 -15.57 -8.17 -14.68
N HIS A 148 -15.66 -7.33 -13.64
CA HIS A 148 -16.69 -6.30 -13.46
C HIS A 148 -16.24 -4.91 -13.94
N GLN A 149 -15.70 -4.83 -15.16
CA GLN A 149 -15.02 -3.68 -15.82
C GLN A 149 -15.63 -2.25 -15.70
N SER A 150 -16.80 -2.07 -15.11
CA SER A 150 -17.46 -0.78 -14.90
C SER A 150 -16.76 0.14 -13.88
N TYR A 151 -15.97 -0.41 -12.94
CA TYR A 151 -15.29 0.37 -11.89
C TYR A 151 -14.15 1.26 -12.39
N PHE A 152 -13.30 0.73 -13.27
CA PHE A 152 -12.08 1.44 -13.69
C PHE A 152 -12.31 2.43 -14.83
N ARG A 153 -13.43 2.34 -15.56
CA ARG A 153 -13.80 3.26 -16.66
C ARG A 153 -13.95 4.72 -16.23
N ARG A 154 -14.16 5.00 -14.94
CA ARG A 154 -14.23 6.36 -14.40
C ARG A 154 -12.87 6.90 -13.95
N SER A 155 -11.94 6.01 -13.56
CA SER A 155 -10.54 6.35 -13.27
C SER A 155 -9.73 6.55 -14.55
N GLU A 156 -10.15 5.94 -15.68
CA GLU A 156 -9.60 6.17 -17.02
C GLU A 156 -9.46 7.66 -17.36
N GLY A 157 -10.39 8.53 -16.95
CA GLY A 157 -10.31 9.98 -17.18
C GLY A 157 -9.22 10.72 -16.37
N GLN A 158 -8.85 10.22 -15.19
CA GLN A 158 -7.74 10.76 -14.39
C GLN A 158 -6.40 10.14 -14.75
N LEU A 159 -6.39 8.85 -15.12
CA LEU A 159 -5.19 8.13 -15.52
C LEU A 159 -4.75 8.50 -16.95
N SER A 160 -5.68 8.79 -17.85
CA SER A 160 -5.38 9.31 -19.19
C SER A 160 -4.68 10.67 -19.13
N LEU A 161 -4.95 11.52 -18.12
CA LEU A 161 -4.21 12.77 -17.86
C LEU A 161 -2.77 12.54 -17.36
N LEU A 162 -2.53 11.45 -16.63
CA LEU A 162 -1.18 11.01 -16.24
C LEU A 162 -0.45 10.30 -17.40
N GLN A 163 -1.20 9.65 -18.29
CA GLN A 163 -0.71 8.94 -19.48
C GLN A 163 -0.61 9.82 -20.73
N THR A 164 -1.11 11.06 -20.75
CA THR A 164 -0.86 12.07 -21.80
C THR A 164 0.59 12.56 -21.87
N MET A 165 1.54 11.78 -21.35
CA MET A 165 2.95 12.00 -21.64
C MET A 165 3.17 11.84 -23.15
N GLU A 166 3.63 12.92 -23.79
CA GLU A 166 3.99 12.91 -25.21
C GLU A 166 4.83 11.67 -25.56
N PRO A 167 4.57 11.00 -26.70
CA PRO A 167 5.36 9.86 -27.11
C PRO A 167 6.83 10.27 -27.25
N ILE A 168 7.65 9.77 -26.31
CA ILE A 168 9.06 10.14 -26.20
C ILE A 168 9.81 9.70 -27.47
N PRO A 169 10.56 10.59 -28.13
CA PRO A 169 11.22 10.31 -29.41
C PRO A 169 12.16 9.10 -29.33
N LYS A 170 12.05 8.19 -30.31
CA LYS A 170 12.73 6.88 -30.37
C LYS A 170 14.26 6.95 -30.16
N HIS A 171 14.89 8.08 -30.53
CA HIS A 171 16.35 8.22 -30.51
C HIS A 171 16.97 8.32 -29.09
N SER A 172 16.17 8.61 -28.06
CA SER A 172 16.63 8.74 -26.65
C SER A 172 16.01 7.70 -25.70
N ARG A 173 15.26 6.72 -26.22
CA ARG A 173 14.45 5.78 -25.43
C ARG A 173 15.27 4.96 -24.43
N ARG A 174 16.45 4.46 -24.83
CA ARG A 174 17.30 3.61 -23.97
C ARG A 174 17.90 4.39 -22.79
N LYS A 175 18.36 5.63 -23.00
CA LYS A 175 18.91 6.49 -21.94
C LYS A 175 17.84 6.90 -20.93
N ILE A 176 16.64 7.23 -21.43
CA ILE A 176 15.51 7.60 -20.57
C ILE A 176 15.05 6.40 -19.75
N LEU A 177 14.91 5.22 -20.37
CA LEU A 177 14.54 3.99 -19.66
C LEU A 177 15.55 3.63 -18.57
N ALA A 178 16.85 3.66 -18.87
CA ALA A 178 17.90 3.38 -17.89
C ALA A 178 17.84 4.36 -16.69
N ARG A 179 17.59 5.64 -16.95
CA ARG A 179 17.42 6.66 -15.90
C ARG A 179 16.18 6.41 -15.05
N ARG A 180 15.05 5.98 -15.64
CA ARG A 180 13.82 5.64 -14.89
C ARG A 180 14.02 4.41 -14.02
N ILE A 181 14.67 3.38 -14.54
CA ILE A 181 15.03 2.18 -13.76
C ILE A 181 15.95 2.57 -12.60
N ALA A 182 16.95 3.42 -12.82
CA ALA A 182 17.80 3.92 -11.74
C ALA A 182 17.00 4.66 -10.65
N TYR A 183 16.03 5.50 -11.03
CA TYR A 183 15.16 6.17 -10.06
C TYR A 183 14.27 5.22 -9.27
N ILE A 184 13.75 4.16 -9.90
CA ILE A 184 13.02 3.09 -9.21
C ILE A 184 13.91 2.42 -8.17
N LEU A 185 15.14 2.06 -8.54
CA LEU A 185 16.10 1.40 -7.64
C LEU A 185 16.48 2.30 -6.47
N VAL A 186 16.73 3.59 -6.71
CA VAL A 186 17.03 4.56 -5.65
C VAL A 186 15.82 4.75 -4.73
N ALA A 187 14.62 4.92 -5.28
CA ALA A 187 13.41 5.06 -4.46
C ALA A 187 13.16 3.81 -3.61
N LEU A 188 13.36 2.62 -4.20
CA LEU A 188 13.26 1.35 -3.48
C LEU A 188 14.28 1.26 -2.34
N ALA A 189 15.54 1.63 -2.57
CA ALA A 189 16.57 1.65 -1.53
C ALA A 189 16.20 2.62 -0.39
N VAL A 190 15.72 3.83 -0.73
CA VAL A 190 15.26 4.80 0.28
C VAL A 190 14.07 4.27 1.07
N VAL A 191 13.11 3.60 0.43
CA VAL A 191 11.96 2.97 1.10
C VAL A 191 12.44 1.89 2.09
N VAL A 192 13.35 1.02 1.67
CA VAL A 192 13.92 -0.04 2.52
C VAL A 192 14.65 0.58 3.73
N VAL A 193 15.53 1.55 3.49
CA VAL A 193 16.29 2.22 4.56
C VAL A 193 15.36 2.97 5.51
N ALA A 194 14.40 3.73 4.99
CA ALA A 194 13.45 4.47 5.81
C ALA A 194 12.58 3.52 6.65
N SER A 195 12.07 2.43 6.06
CA SER A 195 11.29 1.43 6.80
C SER A 195 12.07 0.78 7.94
N TYR A 196 13.37 0.51 7.74
CA TYR A 196 14.25 -0.01 8.78
C TYR A 196 14.34 0.95 9.98
N PHE A 197 14.53 2.24 9.72
CA PHE A 197 14.61 3.24 10.78
C PHE A 197 13.26 3.52 11.44
N VAL A 198 12.14 3.46 10.70
CA VAL A 198 10.79 3.53 11.30
C VAL A 198 10.63 2.41 12.32
N VAL A 199 10.93 1.16 11.93
CA VAL A 199 10.79 -0.01 12.80
C VAL A 199 11.70 0.11 14.02
N GLU A 200 12.98 0.45 13.84
CA GLU A 200 13.90 0.60 14.97
C GLU A 200 13.41 1.66 15.97
N ASN A 201 13.03 2.85 15.47
CA ASN A 201 12.58 3.93 16.35
C ASN A 201 11.23 3.59 17.03
N ALA A 202 10.33 2.87 16.35
CA ALA A 202 9.09 2.40 16.94
C ALA A 202 9.35 1.41 18.10
N LEU A 203 10.27 0.46 17.92
CA LEU A 203 10.60 -0.52 18.97
C LEU A 203 11.29 0.14 20.17
N VAL A 204 12.23 1.06 19.93
CA VAL A 204 12.88 1.81 21.02
C VAL A 204 11.86 2.70 21.74
N LEU A 205 10.91 3.29 21.01
CA LEU A 205 9.83 4.09 21.60
C LEU A 205 8.91 3.23 22.46
N SER A 206 8.49 2.07 21.95
CA SER A 206 7.71 1.06 22.68
C SER A 206 8.37 0.68 24.01
N ALA A 207 9.66 0.33 23.96
CA ALA A 207 10.42 -0.04 25.16
C ALA A 207 10.54 1.10 26.17
N ASN A 208 10.77 2.34 25.70
CA ASN A 208 10.90 3.50 26.59
C ASN A 208 9.58 3.95 27.22
N LEU A 209 8.44 3.74 26.53
CA LEU A 209 7.12 4.09 27.03
C LEU A 209 6.46 2.96 27.82
N GLY A 210 7.00 1.74 27.78
CA GLY A 210 6.37 0.56 28.38
C GLY A 210 5.05 0.16 27.68
N VAL A 211 4.88 0.57 26.42
CA VAL A 211 3.68 0.31 25.63
C VAL A 211 3.95 -0.87 24.68
N PRO A 212 3.04 -1.84 24.54
CA PRO A 212 3.20 -2.96 23.61
C PRO A 212 3.51 -2.50 22.16
N PRO A 213 4.42 -3.16 21.42
CA PRO A 213 4.77 -2.78 20.04
C PRO A 213 3.58 -2.74 19.06
N ILE A 214 2.51 -3.49 19.34
CA ILE A 214 1.28 -3.50 18.54
C ILE A 214 0.50 -2.16 18.60
N LEU A 215 0.77 -1.32 19.60
CA LEU A 215 0.08 -0.04 19.82
C LEU A 215 0.91 1.19 19.42
N VAL A 216 2.15 1.00 18.98
CA VAL A 216 3.08 2.07 18.60
C VAL A 216 2.98 2.35 17.10
#